data_AF-A0A2H3BNT9-F1
#
_entry.id   AF-A0A2H3BNT9-F1
#
_cell.length_a   1.000
_cell.length_b   1.000
_cell.length_c   1.000
_cell.angle_alpha   90.00
_cell.angle_beta   90.00
_cell.angle_gamma   90.00
#
_symmetry.space_group_name_H-M   'P 1'
#
loop_
_entity.id
_entity.type
_entity.pdbx_description
1 polymer ?
#
loop_
_entity_poly.entity_id
_entity_poly.type
_entity_poly.pdbx_seq_one_letter_code
_entity_poly.pdbx_strand_id
1 'polypeptide(L)'
;MILSLANELLHRIVSLLELDDLKRTRFTCKHLNYIVTPLVLEHVALNLNDEVLFPVSMSLLQSLGSPRDNPGQYIKSLRINSSFDPPYSRYLGFWDKVANRRARVTSLIATRLLEAIPSLTRSLASLVSARVGLAPSK
;
A
#
# COMPACT_ATOMS: atom_id res chain seq x y z
N MET A 1 -22.36 19.94 -14.03
CA MET A 1 -21.42 19.71 -12.91
C MET A 1 -21.08 18.23 -12.88
N ILE A 2 -19.83 17.81 -13.12
CA ILE A 2 -19.48 16.38 -13.06
C ILE A 2 -19.71 15.82 -11.64
N LEU A 3 -19.55 16.66 -10.61
CA LEU A 3 -19.78 16.30 -9.20
C LEU A 3 -21.25 16.06 -8.82
N SER A 4 -22.21 16.27 -9.73
CA SER A 4 -23.63 15.94 -9.51
C SER A 4 -24.01 14.56 -10.06
N LEU A 5 -23.06 13.83 -10.65
CA LEU A 5 -23.26 12.45 -11.10
C LEU A 5 -23.34 11.50 -9.90
N ALA A 6 -24.05 10.38 -10.07
CA ALA A 6 -24.08 9.30 -9.10
C ALA A 6 -22.68 8.73 -8.87
N ASN A 7 -22.39 8.28 -7.65
CA ASN A 7 -21.07 7.79 -7.24
C ASN A 7 -20.58 6.63 -8.13
N GLU A 8 -21.49 5.78 -8.58
CA GLU A 8 -21.20 4.63 -9.44
C GLU A 8 -20.71 5.08 -10.81
N LEU A 9 -21.29 6.14 -11.36
CA LEU A 9 -20.89 6.71 -12.65
C LEU A 9 -19.55 7.41 -12.52
N LEU A 10 -19.35 8.16 -11.44
CA LEU A 10 -18.07 8.80 -11.13
C LEU A 10 -16.97 7.75 -10.98
N HIS A 11 -17.22 6.68 -10.22
CA HIS A 11 -16.31 5.56 -10.05
C HIS A 11 -15.93 4.95 -11.41
N ARG A 12 -16.92 4.73 -12.29
CA ARG A 12 -16.68 4.16 -13.62
C ARG A 12 -15.86 5.09 -14.50
N ILE A 13 -16.08 6.40 -14.46
CA ILE A 13 -15.27 7.39 -15.18
C ILE A 13 -13.84 7.40 -14.66
N VAL A 14 -13.64 7.51 -13.34
CA VAL A 14 -12.29 7.59 -12.79
C VAL A 14 -11.53 6.27 -12.96
N SER A 15 -12.21 5.12 -12.99
CA SER A 15 -11.57 3.82 -13.25
C SER A 15 -10.92 3.70 -14.63
N LEU A 16 -11.24 4.60 -15.57
CA LEU A 16 -10.62 4.67 -16.89
C LEU A 16 -9.36 5.54 -16.93
N LEU A 17 -9.06 6.27 -15.84
CA LEU A 17 -7.91 7.16 -15.76
C LEU A 17 -6.63 6.38 -15.42
N GLU A 18 -5.52 6.88 -15.93
CA GLU A 18 -4.19 6.40 -15.53
C GLU A 18 -3.87 6.82 -14.08
N LEU A 19 -2.91 6.10 -13.47
CA LEU A 19 -2.57 6.29 -12.05
C LEU A 19 -2.16 7.72 -11.70
N ASP A 20 -1.44 8.42 -12.58
CA ASP A 20 -1.01 9.79 -12.32
C ASP A 20 -2.16 10.79 -12.42
N ASP A 21 -3.13 10.54 -13.29
CA ASP A 21 -4.35 11.34 -13.35
C ASP A 21 -5.25 11.05 -12.15
N LEU A 22 -5.37 9.80 -11.72
CA LEU A 22 -6.05 9.46 -10.47
C LEU A 22 -5.45 10.21 -9.27
N LYS A 23 -4.11 10.25 -9.16
CA LYS A 23 -3.44 11.02 -8.09
C LYS A 23 -3.81 12.50 -8.15
N ARG A 24 -3.83 13.11 -9.34
CA ARG A 24 -4.25 14.51 -9.52
C ARG A 24 -5.72 14.71 -9.17
N THR A 25 -6.60 13.84 -9.66
CA THR A 25 -8.04 13.88 -9.40
C THR A 25 -8.34 13.79 -7.90
N ARG A 26 -7.57 13.00 -7.14
CA ARG A 26 -7.72 12.85 -5.69
C ARG A 26 -7.61 14.17 -4.93
N PHE A 27 -6.86 15.15 -5.44
CA PHE A 27 -6.62 16.43 -4.77
C PHE A 27 -7.60 17.55 -5.17
N THR A 28 -8.56 17.28 -6.06
CA THR A 28 -9.46 18.32 -6.56
C THR A 28 -10.57 18.67 -5.57
N CYS A 29 -11.24 17.68 -4.96
CA CYS A 29 -12.25 17.91 -3.91
C CYS A 29 -12.41 16.70 -2.99
N LYS A 30 -13.03 16.90 -1.82
CA LYS A 30 -13.26 15.84 -0.81
C LYS A 30 -14.05 14.65 -1.38
N HIS A 31 -15.02 14.92 -2.25
CA HIS A 31 -15.87 13.88 -2.82
C HIS A 31 -15.07 12.98 -3.79
N LEU A 32 -14.28 13.57 -4.68
CA LEU A 32 -13.41 12.82 -5.59
C LEU A 32 -12.29 12.11 -4.82
N ASN A 33 -11.76 12.72 -3.75
CA ASN A 33 -10.82 12.05 -2.86
C ASN A 33 -11.39 10.72 -2.33
N TYR A 34 -12.63 10.73 -1.82
CA TYR A 34 -13.30 9.53 -1.33
C TYR A 34 -13.46 8.45 -2.42
N ILE A 35 -13.87 8.83 -3.63
CA ILE A 35 -14.09 7.89 -4.74
C ILE A 35 -12.77 7.34 -5.30
N VAL A 36 -11.74 8.17 -5.38
CA VAL A 36 -10.48 7.86 -6.09
C VAL A 36 -9.45 7.19 -5.18
N THR A 37 -9.48 7.43 -3.87
CA THR A 37 -8.53 6.85 -2.92
C THR A 37 -8.44 5.32 -2.99
N PRO A 38 -9.56 4.57 -3.09
CA PRO A 38 -9.50 3.12 -3.26
C PRO A 38 -8.74 2.68 -4.52
N LEU A 39 -8.90 3.40 -5.63
CA LEU A 39 -8.26 3.08 -6.92
C LEU A 39 -6.77 3.39 -6.89
N VAL A 40 -6.37 4.50 -6.28
CA VAL A 40 -4.94 4.89 -6.15
C VAL A 40 -4.19 3.91 -5.25
N LEU A 41 -4.85 3.37 -4.22
CA LEU A 41 -4.24 2.48 -3.24
C LEU A 41 -4.39 0.99 -3.59
N GLU A 42 -5.04 0.65 -4.70
CA GLU A 42 -5.30 -0.76 -5.06
C GLU A 42 -4.00 -1.56 -5.25
N HIS A 43 -3.02 -0.94 -5.91
CA HIS A 43 -1.71 -1.51 -6.19
C HIS A 43 -0.61 -0.59 -5.67
N VAL A 44 0.03 -1.00 -4.58
CA VAL A 44 1.06 -0.20 -3.90
C VAL A 44 2.43 -0.80 -4.14
N ALA A 45 3.38 0.06 -4.55
CA ALA A 45 4.79 -0.27 -4.59
C ALA A 45 5.54 0.57 -3.54
N LEU A 46 6.20 -0.11 -2.59
CA LEU A 46 7.09 0.51 -1.60
C LEU A 46 8.52 0.40 -2.11
N ASN A 47 9.17 1.55 -2.33
CA ASN A 47 10.56 1.63 -2.76
C ASN A 47 11.41 2.03 -1.56
N LEU A 48 12.05 1.03 -0.94
CA LEU A 48 12.87 1.21 0.26
C LEU A 48 14.36 1.44 -0.06
N ASN A 49 14.68 1.50 -1.36
CA ASN A 49 16.05 1.61 -1.89
C ASN A 49 16.34 2.98 -2.50
N ASP A 50 15.28 3.67 -2.91
CA ASP A 50 15.33 4.95 -3.58
C ASP A 50 15.25 6.03 -2.51
N GLU A 51 16.28 6.86 -2.38
CA GLU A 51 16.34 7.91 -1.35
C GLU A 51 15.21 8.94 -1.47
N VAL A 52 14.68 9.15 -2.67
CA VAL A 52 13.58 10.09 -2.93
C VAL A 52 12.25 9.49 -2.51
N LEU A 53 12.04 8.19 -2.81
CA LEU A 53 10.78 7.50 -2.51
C LEU A 53 10.74 6.84 -1.13
N PHE A 54 11.89 6.75 -0.46
CA PHE A 54 12.03 6.14 0.86
C PHE A 54 11.14 6.82 1.92
N PRO A 55 11.10 8.16 2.07
CA PRO A 55 10.27 8.80 3.07
C PRO A 55 8.78 8.55 2.85
N VAL A 56 8.34 8.56 1.58
CA VAL A 56 6.95 8.29 1.19
C VAL A 56 6.56 6.85 1.52
N SER A 57 7.43 5.90 1.18
CA SER A 57 7.23 4.48 1.46
C SER A 57 7.16 4.20 2.97
N MET A 58 8.04 4.84 3.76
CA MET A 58 8.02 4.73 5.22
C MET A 58 6.78 5.37 5.84
N SER A 59 6.33 6.50 5.32
CA SER A 59 5.09 7.15 5.78
C SER A 59 3.87 6.27 5.54
N LEU A 60 3.79 5.61 4.37
CA LEU A 60 2.72 4.66 4.06
C LEU A 60 2.77 3.41 4.96
N LEU A 61 3.96 2.87 5.24
CA LEU A 61 4.10 1.77 6.20
C LEU A 61 3.64 2.17 7.60
N GLN A 62 3.98 3.39 8.04
CA GLN A 62 3.53 3.91 9.33
C GLN A 62 2.01 4.10 9.38
N SER A 63 1.38 4.56 8.30
CA SER A 63 -0.08 4.70 8.26
C SER A 63 -0.79 3.35 8.21
N LEU A 64 -0.22 2.34 7.54
CA LEU A 64 -0.72 0.96 7.59
C LEU A 64 -0.67 0.35 8.99
N GLY A 65 0.31 0.73 9.81
CA GLY A 65 0.39 0.34 11.22
C GLY A 65 -0.53 1.13 12.16
N SER A 66 -1.18 2.20 11.67
CA SER A 66 -2.04 3.05 12.48
C SER A 66 -3.47 2.48 12.58
N PRO A 67 -4.09 2.47 13.76
CA PRO A 67 -5.47 2.01 13.92
C PRO A 67 -6.52 3.05 13.48
N ARG A 68 -6.13 4.32 13.26
CA ARG A 68 -7.09 5.41 12.99
C ARG A 68 -7.51 5.52 11.53
N ASP A 69 -6.56 5.32 10.62
CA ASP A 69 -6.78 5.32 9.18
C ASP A 69 -6.21 3.99 8.69
N ASN A 70 -7.06 3.08 8.22
CA ASN A 70 -6.63 1.75 7.77
C ASN A 70 -6.56 1.72 6.24
N PRO A 71 -5.55 2.35 5.59
CA PRO A 71 -5.46 2.38 4.13
C PRO A 71 -5.28 0.98 3.54
N GLY A 72 -4.83 0.01 4.34
CA GLY A 72 -4.64 -1.37 3.89
C GLY A 72 -5.91 -2.05 3.42
N GLN A 73 -7.10 -1.59 3.85
CA GLN A 73 -8.38 -2.11 3.35
C GLN A 73 -8.58 -1.92 1.84
N TYR A 74 -7.87 -0.96 1.23
CA TYR A 74 -7.93 -0.70 -0.21
C TYR A 74 -6.82 -1.41 -0.98
N ILE A 75 -5.76 -1.86 -0.30
CA ILE A 75 -4.60 -2.48 -0.93
C ILE A 75 -4.94 -3.93 -1.26
N LYS A 76 -4.93 -4.26 -2.56
CA LYS A 76 -5.06 -5.63 -3.07
C LYS A 76 -3.71 -6.26 -3.40
N SER A 77 -2.75 -5.45 -3.79
CA SER A 77 -1.38 -5.90 -4.09
C SER A 77 -0.36 -4.94 -3.50
N LEU A 78 0.62 -5.51 -2.78
CA LEU A 78 1.74 -4.79 -2.22
C LEU A 78 3.04 -5.38 -2.78
N ARG A 79 3.85 -4.53 -3.42
CA ARG A 79 5.20 -4.87 -3.86
C ARG A 79 6.20 -4.11 -3.00
N ILE A 80 7.16 -4.81 -2.41
CA ILE A 80 8.24 -4.20 -1.64
C ILE A 80 9.52 -4.36 -2.44
N ASN A 81 10.08 -3.25 -2.90
CA ASN A 81 11.37 -3.21 -3.54
C ASN A 81 12.41 -2.81 -2.47
N SER A 82 13.14 -3.81 -1.99
CA SER A 82 14.14 -3.69 -0.94
C SER A 82 15.51 -4.13 -1.44
N SER A 83 16.58 -3.51 -0.94
CA SER A 83 17.98 -3.83 -1.19
C SER A 83 18.51 -4.73 -0.07
N PHE A 84 17.62 -5.10 0.85
CA PHE A 84 17.90 -5.94 1.99
C PHE A 84 17.67 -7.41 1.68
N ASP A 85 17.19 -7.74 0.47
CA ASP A 85 17.18 -9.10 -0.04
C ASP A 85 18.60 -9.45 -0.52
N PRO A 86 19.34 -10.30 0.19
CA PRO A 86 20.70 -10.62 -0.20
C PRO A 86 20.67 -11.42 -1.52
N PRO A 87 21.39 -10.99 -2.58
CA PRO A 87 21.63 -11.82 -3.75
C PRO A 87 22.57 -12.94 -3.34
N TYR A 88 21.99 -14.05 -2.93
CA TYR A 88 22.61 -15.37 -2.79
C TYR A 88 23.74 -15.49 -1.75
N SER A 89 23.82 -16.70 -1.17
CA SER A 89 24.69 -17.08 -0.04
C SER A 89 26.19 -16.87 -0.23
N ARG A 90 26.69 -16.52 -1.43
CA ARG A 90 28.13 -16.36 -1.71
C ARG A 90 28.75 -15.08 -1.15
N TYR A 91 27.96 -14.12 -0.69
CA TYR A 91 28.47 -12.82 -0.20
C TYR A 91 27.99 -12.45 1.22
N LEU A 92 27.70 -13.46 2.06
CA LEU A 92 27.20 -13.27 3.43
C LEU A 92 27.99 -12.22 4.24
N GLY A 93 29.33 -12.30 4.28
CA GLY A 93 30.14 -11.36 5.06
C GLY A 93 30.14 -9.91 4.55
N PHE A 94 29.86 -9.69 3.25
CA PHE A 94 29.67 -8.34 2.70
C PHE A 94 28.28 -7.81 3.07
N TRP A 95 27.25 -8.64 2.93
CA TRP A 95 25.88 -8.29 3.29
C TRP A 95 25.70 -8.10 4.80
N ASP A 96 26.40 -8.85 5.64
CA ASP A 96 26.44 -8.61 7.09
C ASP A 96 27.04 -7.24 7.42
N LYS A 97 28.09 -6.81 6.71
CA LYS A 97 28.66 -5.46 6.88
C LYS A 97 27.69 -4.38 6.41
N VAL A 98 27.00 -4.59 5.30
CA VAL A 98 26.00 -3.66 4.77
C VAL A 98 24.78 -3.57 5.70
N ALA A 99 24.28 -4.72 6.16
CA ALA A 99 23.19 -4.83 7.11
C ALA A 99 23.54 -4.18 8.45
N ASN A 100 24.75 -4.42 8.98
CA ASN A 100 25.21 -3.78 10.22
C ASN A 100 25.34 -2.26 10.09
N ARG A 101 25.85 -1.74 8.96
CA ARG A 101 25.90 -0.30 8.70
C ARG A 101 24.52 0.34 8.64
N ARG A 102 23.51 -0.41 8.18
CA ARG A 102 22.13 0.05 8.03
C ARG A 102 21.18 -0.50 9.10
N ALA A 103 21.72 -1.09 10.17
CA ALA A 103 20.95 -1.89 11.13
C ALA A 103 19.75 -1.12 11.72
N ARG A 104 19.93 0.16 12.02
CA ARG A 104 18.85 1.03 12.53
C ARG A 104 17.73 1.19 11.50
N VAL A 105 18.06 1.40 10.24
CA VAL A 105 17.10 1.59 9.15
C VAL A 105 16.40 0.27 8.85
N THR A 106 17.15 -0.83 8.75
CA THR A 106 16.58 -2.18 8.53
C THR A 106 15.65 -2.58 9.67
N SER A 107 16.05 -2.33 10.92
CA SER A 107 15.21 -2.58 12.09
C SER A 107 13.93 -1.75 12.06
N LEU A 108 14.03 -0.46 11.72
CA LEU A 108 12.86 0.42 11.62
C LEU A 108 11.89 -0.07 10.54
N ILE A 109 12.40 -0.42 9.35
CA ILE A 109 11.59 -0.99 8.26
C ILE A 109 10.89 -2.26 8.72
N ALA A 110 11.63 -3.19 9.35
CA ALA A 110 11.08 -4.44 9.85
C ALA A 110 9.96 -4.21 10.87
N THR A 111 10.18 -3.32 11.84
CA THR A 111 9.15 -2.94 12.82
C THR A 111 7.89 -2.40 12.14
N ARG A 112 8.03 -1.46 11.19
CA ARG A 112 6.88 -0.89 10.48
C ARG A 112 6.15 -1.89 9.61
N LEU A 113 6.86 -2.82 8.98
CA LEU A 113 6.25 -3.92 8.24
C LEU A 113 5.42 -4.81 9.17
N LEU A 114 5.96 -5.19 10.33
CA LEU A 114 5.24 -5.99 11.31
C LEU A 114 3.97 -5.27 11.82
N GLU A 115 4.07 -3.97 12.08
CA GLU A 115 2.91 -3.14 12.46
C GLU A 115 1.85 -3.08 11.35
N ALA A 116 2.25 -3.12 10.07
CA ALA A 116 1.34 -3.07 8.93
C ALA A 116 0.63 -4.40 8.62
N ILE A 117 1.17 -5.55 9.08
CA ILE A 117 0.61 -6.89 8.79
C ILE A 117 -0.88 -7.01 9.14
N PRO A 118 -1.37 -6.59 10.32
CA PRO A 118 -2.79 -6.71 10.66
C PRO A 118 -3.72 -5.96 9.71
N SER A 119 -3.27 -4.81 9.19
CA SER A 119 -4.02 -4.01 8.21
C SER A 119 -4.12 -4.73 6.87
N LEU A 120 -3.00 -5.27 6.39
CA LEU A 120 -2.91 -5.98 5.10
C LEU A 120 -3.62 -7.34 5.13
N THR A 121 -3.50 -8.09 6.23
CA THR A 121 -4.11 -9.42 6.37
C THR A 121 -5.62 -9.36 6.49
N ARG A 122 -6.20 -8.35 7.16
CA ARG A 122 -7.66 -8.14 7.15
C ARG A 122 -8.19 -7.87 5.74
N SER A 123 -7.44 -7.10 4.94
CA SER A 123 -7.78 -6.84 3.53
C SER A 123 -7.74 -8.12 2.69
N LEU A 124 -6.71 -8.94 2.86
CA LEU A 124 -6.60 -10.22 2.14
C LEU A 124 -7.65 -11.23 2.58
N ALA A 125 -7.95 -11.31 3.89
CA ALA A 125 -8.98 -12.18 4.42
C ALA A 125 -10.39 -11.78 3.93
N SER A 126 -10.69 -10.47 3.84
CA SER A 126 -11.97 -10.01 3.29
C SER A 126 -12.10 -10.29 1.78
N LEU A 127 -11.00 -10.20 1.02
CA LEU A 127 -10.96 -10.58 -0.40
C LEU A 127 -11.14 -12.09 -0.62
N VAL A 128 -10.54 -12.92 0.25
CA VAL A 128 -10.73 -14.38 0.23
C VAL A 128 -12.18 -14.73 0.60
N SER A 129 -12.74 -14.10 1.63
CA SER A 129 -14.13 -14.32 2.04
C SER A 129 -15.16 -13.77 1.03
N ALA A 130 -14.83 -12.74 0.24
CA ALA A 130 -15.67 -12.25 -0.84
C ALA A 130 -15.62 -13.15 -2.09
N ARG A 131 -14.50 -13.86 -2.32
CA ARG A 131 -14.35 -14.83 -3.41
C ARG A 131 -14.92 -16.20 -3.08
N VAL A 132 -14.79 -16.63 -1.83
CA VAL A 132 -15.40 -17.84 -1.30
C VAL A 132 -16.76 -17.43 -0.76
N GLY A 133 -17.78 -17.36 -1.64
CA GLY A 133 -19.16 -17.13 -1.23
C GLY A 133 -19.67 -18.24 -0.30
N LEU A 134 -19.31 -18.17 0.98
CA LEU A 134 -20.02 -18.86 2.04
C LEU A 134 -21.30 -18.05 2.27
N ALA A 135 -22.34 -18.49 1.58
CA ALA A 135 -23.71 -18.11 1.89
C ALA A 135 -23.94 -18.30 3.41
N PRO A 136 -24.58 -17.35 4.11
CA PRO A 136 -24.96 -17.57 5.49
C PRO A 136 -26.05 -18.65 5.49
N SER A 137 -25.71 -19.84 5.99
CA SER A 137 -26.72 -20.79 6.43
C SER A 137 -27.44 -20.18 7.64
N LYS A 138 -28.75 -20.08 7.53
CA LYS A 138 -29.68 -19.63 8.58
C LYS A 138 -29.54 -20.44 9.86
#